data_AF-A0A138ABL0-F1
#
_entry.id   AF-A0A138ABL0-F1
#
_cell.length_a   1.000
_cell.length_b   1.000
_cell.length_c   1.000
_cell.angle_alpha   90.00
_cell.angle_beta   90.00
_cell.angle_gamma   90.00
#
_symmetry.space_group_name_H-M   'P 1'
#
loop_
_entity.id
_entity.type
_entity.pdbx_description
1 polymer ?
#
loop_
_entity_poly.entity_id
_entity_poly.type
_entity_poly.pdbx_seq_one_letter_code
_entity_poly.pdbx_strand_id
1 'polypeptide(L)'
;MPLPTLTPEQRAAALAKAAEVRSARATIKAGATTLAAVLDRSAESAVGKLKVQALLEALPKVGKVRAAEIMELLGERLASA
;
A
#
# COMPACT_ATOMS: atom_id res chain seq x y z
N MET A 1 -17.19 1.17 -19.32
CA MET A 1 -16.88 2.59 -19.13
C MET A 1 -15.52 2.88 -19.77
N PRO A 2 -15.39 3.86 -20.69
CA PRO A 2 -14.10 4.16 -21.32
C PRO A 2 -13.13 4.77 -20.31
N LEU A 3 -11.87 4.33 -20.31
CA LEU A 3 -10.85 4.88 -19.43
C LEU A 3 -10.57 6.35 -19.80
N PRO A 4 -10.43 7.25 -18.80
CA PRO A 4 -10.02 8.62 -19.05
C PRO A 4 -8.62 8.65 -19.68
N THR A 5 -8.49 9.37 -20.79
CA THR A 5 -7.22 9.56 -21.51
C THR A 5 -6.35 10.56 -20.75
N LEU A 6 -5.41 10.05 -19.96
CA LEU A 6 -4.44 10.86 -19.22
C LEU A 6 -3.53 11.65 -20.18
N THR A 7 -3.38 12.95 -19.93
CA THR A 7 -2.42 13.81 -20.64
C THR A 7 -0.98 13.33 -20.36
N PRO A 8 0.00 13.64 -21.24
CA PRO A 8 1.39 13.21 -21.05
C PRO A 8 1.97 13.60 -19.68
N GLU A 9 1.60 14.78 -19.18
CA GLU A 9 2.01 15.31 -17.88
C GLU A 9 1.40 14.51 -16.71
N GLN A 10 0.11 14.15 -16.80
CA GLN A 10 -0.54 13.32 -15.78
C GLN A 10 0.03 11.90 -15.75
N ARG A 11 0.47 11.37 -16.90
CA ARG A 11 1.18 10.08 -16.97
C ARG A 11 2.54 10.16 -16.29
N ALA A 12 3.30 11.23 -16.51
CA ALA A 12 4.59 11.44 -15.86
C ALA A 12 4.44 11.55 -14.33
N ALA A 13 3.46 12.31 -13.85
CA ALA A 13 3.15 12.42 -12.43
C ALA A 13 2.69 11.09 -11.81
N ALA A 14 1.87 10.32 -12.51
CA ALA A 14 1.44 8.99 -12.07
C ALA A 14 2.60 8.00 -12.01
N LEU A 15 3.54 8.06 -12.96
CA LEU A 15 4.74 7.22 -12.98
C LEU A 15 5.70 7.56 -11.82
N ALA A 16 5.92 8.86 -11.55
CA ALA A 16 6.72 9.32 -10.42
C ALA A 16 6.12 8.84 -9.08
N LYS A 17 4.81 9.02 -8.89
CA LYS A 17 4.11 8.56 -7.70
C LYS A 17 4.16 7.03 -7.55
N ALA A 18 4.06 6.30 -8.66
CA ALA A 18 4.22 4.84 -8.64
C ALA A 18 5.66 4.40 -8.33
N ALA A 19 6.68 5.16 -8.73
CA ALA A 19 8.07 4.89 -8.40
C ALA A 19 8.34 5.10 -6.90
N GLU A 20 7.84 6.19 -6.32
CA GLU A 20 7.90 6.45 -4.88
C GLU A 20 7.26 5.31 -4.07
N VAL A 21 6.08 4.85 -4.48
CA VAL A 21 5.39 3.72 -3.84
C VAL A 21 6.22 2.43 -3.91
N ARG A 22 6.86 2.15 -5.05
CA ARG A 22 7.73 0.96 -5.18
C ARG A 22 8.99 1.07 -4.30
N SER A 23 9.58 2.26 -4.21
CA SER A 23 10.72 2.54 -3.33
C SER A 23 10.36 2.37 -1.85
N ALA A 24 9.22 2.93 -1.44
CA ALA A 24 8.69 2.77 -0.08
C ALA A 24 8.43 1.29 0.25
N ARG A 25 7.92 0.49 -0.69
CA ARG A 25 7.76 -0.96 -0.48
C ARG A 25 9.10 -1.69 -0.34
N ALA A 26 10.10 -1.31 -1.12
CA ALA A 26 11.43 -1.92 -1.05
C ALA A 26 12.11 -1.66 0.31
N THR A 27 11.97 -0.45 0.86
CA THR A 27 12.54 -0.09 2.17
C THR A 27 11.85 -0.82 3.33
N ILE A 28 10.53 -1.01 3.26
CA ILE A 28 9.78 -1.85 4.22
C ILE A 28 10.26 -3.30 4.14
N LYS A 29 10.41 -3.86 2.94
CA LYS A 29 10.89 -5.24 2.74
C LYS A 29 12.31 -5.45 3.27
N ALA A 30 13.15 -4.42 3.17
CA ALA A 30 14.52 -4.43 3.71
C ALA A 30 14.59 -4.24 5.24
N GLY A 31 13.45 -4.00 5.91
CA GLY A 31 13.40 -3.77 7.36
C GLY A 31 13.87 -2.38 7.80
N ALA A 32 14.08 -1.45 6.85
CA ALA A 32 14.50 -0.07 7.13
C ALA A 32 13.35 0.85 7.59
N THR A 33 12.11 0.35 7.60
CA THR A 33 10.91 1.07 8.05
C THR A 33 9.86 0.05 8.51
N THR A 34 9.07 0.40 9.53
CA THR A 34 8.03 -0.46 10.08
C THR A 34 6.66 -0.18 9.44
N LEU A 35 5.76 -1.17 9.48
CA LEU A 35 4.37 -0.99 9.06
C LEU A 35 3.71 0.19 9.78
N ALA A 36 3.93 0.31 11.09
CA ALA A 36 3.41 1.40 11.91
C ALA A 36 3.87 2.78 11.39
N ALA A 37 5.17 2.96 11.13
CA ALA A 37 5.71 4.23 10.63
C ALA A 37 5.18 4.63 9.23
N VAL A 38 4.66 3.66 8.46
CA VAL A 38 4.00 3.91 7.17
C VAL A 38 2.53 4.26 7.39
N LEU A 39 1.85 3.58 8.30
CA LEU A 39 0.47 3.87 8.68
C LEU A 39 0.32 5.21 9.41
N ASP A 40 1.33 5.63 10.18
CA ASP A 40 1.38 6.97 10.80
C ASP A 40 1.42 8.08 9.74
N ARG A 41 1.94 7.76 8.54
CA ARG A 41 1.91 8.64 7.36
C ARG A 41 0.65 8.54 6.53
N SER A 42 -0.39 7.85 7.01
CA SER A 42 -1.67 7.70 6.30
C SER A 42 -2.35 9.04 5.97
N ALA A 43 -2.07 10.11 6.73
CA ALA A 43 -2.53 11.46 6.43
C ALA A 43 -1.94 12.04 5.13
N GLU A 44 -0.83 11.51 4.62
CA GLU A 44 -0.27 11.90 3.33
C GLU A 44 -1.09 11.29 2.19
N SER A 45 -1.58 12.14 1.28
CA SER A 45 -2.38 11.77 0.09
C SER A 45 -1.79 10.63 -0.76
N ALA A 46 -0.46 10.45 -0.73
CA ALA A 46 0.21 9.37 -1.43
C ALA A 46 0.11 8.01 -0.72
N VAL A 47 0.23 8.00 0.61
CA VAL A 47 0.25 6.79 1.42
C VAL A 47 -1.17 6.37 1.83
N GLY A 48 -2.04 7.31 2.18
CA GLY A 48 -3.43 7.04 2.57
C GLY A 48 -4.30 6.43 1.47
N LYS A 49 -3.86 6.50 0.20
CA LYS A 49 -4.54 5.85 -0.94
C LYS A 49 -3.98 4.48 -1.30
N LEU A 50 -2.98 3.99 -0.58
CA LEU A 50 -2.42 2.66 -0.81
C LEU A 50 -3.39 1.58 -0.30
N LYS A 51 -3.54 0.52 -1.09
CA LYS A 51 -4.25 -0.68 -0.63
C LYS A 51 -3.50 -1.30 0.54
N VAL A 52 -4.17 -1.42 1.69
CA VAL A 52 -3.63 -2.05 2.92
C VAL A 52 -3.11 -3.46 2.63
N GLN A 53 -3.83 -4.24 1.83
CA GLN A 53 -3.39 -5.57 1.39
C GLN A 53 -2.00 -5.54 0.72
N ALA A 54 -1.75 -4.55 -0.15
CA ALA A 54 -0.48 -4.45 -0.86
C ALA A 54 0.67 -3.94 0.03
N LEU A 55 0.35 -3.35 1.18
CA LEU A 55 1.31 -2.99 2.21
C LEU A 55 1.68 -4.20 3.07
N LEU A 56 0.69 -5.04 3.42
CA LEU A 56 0.92 -6.30 4.12
C LEU A 56 1.79 -7.25 3.30
N GLU A 57 1.54 -7.38 1.99
CA GLU A 57 2.37 -8.18 1.08
C GLU A 57 3.81 -7.68 0.91
N ALA A 58 4.12 -6.44 1.30
CA ALA A 58 5.49 -5.91 1.26
C ALA A 58 6.32 -6.32 2.48
N LEU A 59 5.68 -6.88 3.52
CA LEU A 59 6.37 -7.32 4.73
C LEU A 59 7.15 -8.61 4.49
N PRO A 60 8.32 -8.77 5.12
CA PRO A 60 9.08 -10.01 5.02
C PRO A 60 8.23 -11.18 5.54
N LYS A 61 8.22 -12.29 4.79
CA LYS A 61 7.47 -13.54 5.09
C LYS A 61 5.93 -13.43 4.97
N VAL A 62 5.39 -12.31 4.48
CA VAL A 62 3.96 -12.15 4.22
C VAL A 62 3.70 -12.13 2.71
N GLY A 63 3.06 -13.19 2.21
CA GLY A 63 2.61 -13.28 0.81
C GLY A 63 1.11 -13.01 0.68
N LYS A 64 0.57 -13.15 -0.55
CA LYS A 64 -0.86 -12.89 -0.85
C LYS A 64 -1.83 -13.63 0.06
N VAL A 65 -1.58 -14.92 0.31
CA VAL A 65 -2.42 -15.78 1.16
C VAL A 65 -2.45 -15.27 2.59
N ARG A 66 -1.26 -15.09 3.18
CA ARG A 66 -1.13 -14.63 4.57
C ARG A 66 -1.63 -13.19 4.78
N ALA A 67 -1.48 -12.33 3.76
CA ALA A 67 -2.04 -10.99 3.78
C ALA A 67 -3.59 -11.02 3.76
N ALA A 68 -4.21 -11.93 2.99
CA ALA A 68 -5.64 -12.10 2.97
C ALA A 68 -6.17 -12.64 4.33
N GLU A 69 -5.52 -13.66 4.89
CA GLU A 69 -5.88 -14.21 6.22
C GLU A 69 -5.82 -13.14 7.31
N ILE A 70 -4.77 -12.30 7.34
CA ILE A 70 -4.63 -11.20 8.30
C ILE A 70 -5.76 -10.18 8.13
N MET A 71 -6.10 -9.83 6.89
CA MET A 71 -7.20 -8.89 6.61
C MET A 71 -8.56 -9.44 7.03
N GLU A 72 -8.79 -10.74 6.81
CA GLU A 72 -10.02 -11.44 7.21
C GLU A 72 -10.15 -11.48 8.73
N LEU A 73 -9.09 -11.89 9.44
CA LEU A 73 -9.03 -11.90 10.91
C LEU A 73 -9.27 -10.50 11.51
N LEU A 74 -8.69 -9.45 10.92
CA LEU A 74 -8.92 -8.07 11.36
C LEU A 74 -10.34 -7.60 11.05
N GLY A 75 -10.91 -8.01 9.91
CA GLY A 75 -12.29 -7.69 9.51
C GLY A 75 -13.33 -8.31 10.45
N GLU A 76 -13.18 -9.59 10.79
CA GLU A 76 -14.03 -10.27 11.77
C GLU A 76 -13.95 -9.63 13.16
N ARG A 77 -12.75 -9.23 13.57
CA ARG A 77 -12.50 -8.58 14.86
C ARG A 77 -13.05 -7.16 14.95
N LEU A 78 -13.12 -6.43 13.84
CA LEU A 78 -13.77 -5.11 13.77
C LEU A 78 -15.29 -5.20 13.66
N ALA A 79 -15.82 -6.27 13.06
CA ALA A 79 -17.26 -6.50 12.97
C ALA A 79 -17.88 -7.01 14.29
N SER A 80 -17.05 -7.53 15.20
CA SER A 80 -17.45 -8.03 16.52
C SER A 80 -17.24 -7.03 17.67
N ALA A 81 -16.80 -5.81 17.36
CA ALA A 81 -16.54 -4.71 18.31
C ALA A 81 -17.52 -3.55 18.09
#